data_AF-A0AAV1N3P5-F1
#
_entry.id   AF-A0AAV1N3P5-F1
#
_cell.length_a   1.000
_cell.length_b   1.000
_cell.length_c   1.000
_cell.angle_alpha   90.00
_cell.angle_beta   90.00
_cell.angle_gamma   90.00
#
_symmetry.space_group_name_H-M   'P 1'
#
loop_
_entity.id
_entity.type
_entity.pdbx_description
1 polymer ?
#
loop_
_entity_poly.entity_id
_entity_poly.type
_entity_poly.pdbx_seq_one_letter_code
_entity_poly.pdbx_strand_id
1 'polypeptide(L)'
;MATSPVKEFLVTYFMPTKCYEELFVNLHLHVPCLKFVLKKIAGIWILLDIFLVQLLQLLKILWRGNAEGLSLSSVLLQLYAFSCPVVYAVTNSFPLFAWSERLLTLAQTVVITFLILHYRGDTLTGALFLLAYSGLMFLLGSYAATAVVSVMQSSSLPALIASKVLQIRANYSNGHTGQLSSLSVFLSCAGSLGLAFVSVQEEGGSLATLSHILSACLSCVLLAQVLCYKSSNKKKSD
;
A
#
# COMPACT_ATOMS: atom_id res chain seq x y z
N MET A 1 3.21 16.63 41.32
CA MET A 1 3.54 15.29 40.77
C MET A 1 3.98 15.50 39.33
N ALA A 2 5.25 15.24 39.02
CA ALA A 2 5.77 15.40 37.66
C ALA A 2 5.11 14.33 36.76
N THR A 3 4.25 14.74 35.84
CA THR A 3 3.83 13.89 34.73
C THR A 3 5.07 13.62 33.89
N SER A 4 5.50 12.35 33.83
CA SER A 4 6.60 11.96 32.94
C SER A 4 6.25 12.40 31.51
N PRO A 5 7.16 13.04 30.75
CA PRO A 5 6.90 13.43 29.36
C PRO A 5 6.47 12.23 28.49
N VAL A 6 6.87 11.02 28.89
CA VAL A 6 6.46 9.75 28.30
C VAL A 6 4.96 9.47 28.49
N LYS A 7 4.40 9.81 29.66
CA LYS A 7 2.95 9.67 29.95
C LYS A 7 2.12 10.60 29.09
N GLU A 8 2.52 11.87 28.97
CA GLU A 8 1.83 12.83 28.12
C GLU A 8 1.90 12.44 26.64
N PHE A 9 3.07 12.01 26.16
CA PHE A 9 3.21 11.53 24.78
C PHE A 9 2.32 10.31 24.49
N LEU A 10 2.32 9.31 25.38
CA LEU A 10 1.53 8.09 25.22
C LEU A 10 0.03 8.35 25.32
N VAL A 11 -0.41 9.20 26.25
CA VAL A 11 -1.84 9.50 26.43
C VAL A 11 -2.38 10.40 25.32
N THR A 12 -1.58 11.37 24.87
CA THR A 12 -2.01 12.30 23.82
C THR A 12 -2.00 11.67 22.44
N TYR A 13 -1.03 10.81 22.12
CA TYR A 13 -0.85 10.29 20.76
C TYR A 13 -1.30 8.83 20.58
N PHE A 14 -1.27 8.02 21.64
CA PHE A 14 -1.29 6.56 21.52
C PHE A 14 -2.48 5.87 22.19
N MET A 15 -2.93 6.33 23.37
CA MET A 15 -4.00 5.66 24.12
C MET A 15 -4.78 6.60 25.07
N PRO A 16 -6.06 6.31 25.38
CA PRO A 16 -6.80 7.03 26.41
C PRO A 16 -6.15 6.89 27.79
N THR A 17 -6.31 7.90 28.66
CA THR A 17 -5.75 7.93 30.03
C THR A 17 -6.10 6.68 30.84
N LYS A 18 -7.34 6.17 30.66
CA LYS A 18 -7.82 4.95 31.32
C LYS A 18 -7.02 3.70 30.91
N CYS A 19 -6.66 3.57 29.64
CA CYS A 19 -5.87 2.43 29.17
C CYS A 19 -4.40 2.53 29.60
N TYR A 20 -3.86 3.74 29.75
CA TYR A 20 -2.52 3.93 30.31
C TYR A 20 -2.45 3.47 31.77
N GLU A 21 -3.46 3.81 32.57
CA GLU A 21 -3.52 3.44 33.98
C GLU A 21 -3.72 1.94 34.19
N GLU A 22 -4.62 1.30 33.44
CA GLU A 22 -4.79 -0.16 33.54
C GLU A 22 -3.54 -0.94 33.12
N LEU A 23 -2.90 -0.55 32.01
CA LEU A 23 -1.82 -1.32 31.40
C LEU A 23 -0.45 -1.08 32.06
N PHE A 24 -0.10 0.18 32.36
CA PHE A 24 1.23 0.56 32.86
C PHE A 24 1.29 0.83 34.36
N VAL A 25 0.19 1.23 34.99
CA VAL A 25 0.16 1.53 36.43
C VAL A 25 -0.32 0.32 37.23
N ASN A 26 -1.43 -0.29 36.81
CA ASN A 26 -2.05 -1.41 37.51
C ASN A 26 -1.63 -2.79 36.98
N LEU A 27 -0.81 -2.87 35.91
CA LEU A 27 -0.35 -4.10 35.25
C LEU A 27 -1.49 -5.09 34.89
N HIS A 28 -2.71 -4.58 34.71
CA HIS A 28 -3.86 -5.38 34.30
C HIS A 28 -3.98 -5.34 32.78
N LEU A 29 -3.74 -6.49 32.14
CA LEU A 29 -3.84 -6.68 30.70
C LEU A 29 -5.32 -6.76 30.26
N HIS A 30 -6.00 -5.63 30.26
CA HIS A 30 -7.38 -5.55 29.78
C HIS A 30 -7.44 -5.70 28.25
N VAL A 31 -8.11 -6.75 27.77
CA VAL A 31 -8.16 -7.14 26.34
C VAL A 31 -8.61 -5.99 25.42
N PRO A 32 -9.65 -5.19 25.74
CA PRO A 32 -10.04 -4.02 24.95
C PRO A 32 -8.95 -2.95 24.81
N CYS A 33 -8.22 -2.62 25.88
CA CYS A 33 -7.14 -1.63 25.83
C CYS A 33 -5.95 -2.14 25.02
N LEU A 34 -5.61 -3.43 25.15
CA LEU A 34 -4.58 -4.04 24.34
C LEU A 34 -4.92 -4.03 22.84
N LYS A 35 -6.17 -4.36 22.47
CA LYS A 35 -6.65 -4.27 21.09
C LYS A 35 -6.57 -2.85 20.55
N PHE A 36 -6.94 -1.84 21.35
CA PHE A 36 -6.84 -0.44 20.95
C PHE A 36 -5.41 -0.02 20.62
N VAL A 37 -4.47 -0.33 21.52
CA VAL A 37 -3.04 -0.01 21.34
C VAL A 37 -2.48 -0.75 20.11
N LEU A 38 -2.79 -2.04 19.95
CA LEU A 38 -2.34 -2.83 18.80
C LEU A 38 -2.86 -2.27 17.47
N LYS A 39 -4.13 -1.85 17.40
CA LYS A 39 -4.68 -1.16 16.21
C LYS A 39 -3.95 0.13 15.91
N LYS A 40 -3.65 0.94 16.94
CA LYS A 40 -2.95 2.23 16.77
C LYS A 40 -1.53 2.03 16.26
N ILE A 41 -0.79 1.08 16.84
CA ILE A 41 0.56 0.70 16.37
C ILE A 41 0.50 0.21 14.93
N ALA A 42 -0.42 -0.70 14.63
CA ALA A 42 -0.57 -1.25 13.28
C ALA A 42 -0.88 -0.15 12.25
N GLY A 43 -1.77 0.80 12.57
CA GLY A 43 -2.06 1.95 11.71
C GLY A 43 -0.82 2.81 11.41
N ILE A 44 -0.06 3.17 12.45
CA ILE A 44 1.19 3.95 12.28
C ILE A 44 2.22 3.17 11.47
N TRP A 45 2.37 1.87 11.72
CA TRP A 45 3.26 0.99 10.97
C TRP A 45 2.89 0.92 9.49
N ILE A 46 1.61 0.72 9.18
CA ILE A 46 1.10 0.65 7.80
C ILE A 46 1.42 1.96 7.05
N LEU A 47 1.21 3.11 7.69
CA LEU A 47 1.54 4.41 7.07
C LEU A 47 3.03 4.52 6.72
N LEU A 48 3.91 4.13 7.66
CA LEU A 48 5.35 4.15 7.44
C LEU A 48 5.78 3.15 6.35
N ASP A 49 5.19 1.96 6.37
CA ASP A 49 5.45 0.88 5.42
C ASP A 49 5.13 1.34 3.98
N ILE A 50 3.93 1.88 3.76
CA ILE A 50 3.49 2.40 2.46
C ILE A 50 4.47 3.44 1.92
N PHE A 51 4.93 4.39 2.75
CA PHE A 51 5.88 5.39 2.31
C PHE A 51 7.22 4.78 1.90
N LEU A 52 7.72 3.82 2.68
CA LEU A 52 9.03 3.21 2.49
C LEU A 52 9.06 2.25 1.28
N VAL A 53 8.00 1.45 1.09
CA VAL A 53 7.87 0.48 -0.01
C VAL A 53 8.05 1.16 -1.36
N GLN A 54 7.29 2.23 -1.61
CA GLN A 54 7.27 2.96 -2.87
C GLN A 54 8.58 3.70 -3.11
N LEU A 55 9.15 4.30 -2.05
CA LEU A 55 10.44 4.99 -2.13
C LEU A 55 11.57 4.03 -2.51
N LEU A 56 11.64 2.87 -1.87
CA LEU A 56 12.65 1.86 -2.16
C LEU A 56 12.50 1.29 -3.58
N GLN A 57 11.26 1.10 -4.04
CA GLN A 57 10.98 0.62 -5.41
C GLN A 57 11.43 1.66 -6.44
N LEU A 58 11.07 2.94 -6.23
CA LEU A 58 11.45 4.05 -7.10
C LEU A 58 12.97 4.20 -7.20
N LEU A 59 13.65 4.22 -6.05
CA LEU A 59 15.10 4.34 -5.98
C LEU A 59 15.79 3.18 -6.71
N LYS A 60 15.28 1.95 -6.57
CA LYS A 60 15.85 0.79 -7.25
C LYS A 60 15.73 0.88 -8.77
N ILE A 61 14.58 1.34 -9.29
CA ILE A 61 14.38 1.53 -10.73
C ILE A 61 15.31 2.62 -11.27
N LEU A 62 15.40 3.76 -10.57
CA LEU A 62 16.28 4.86 -10.94
C LEU A 62 17.76 4.45 -10.94
N TRP A 63 18.19 3.73 -9.90
CA TRP A 63 19.57 3.26 -9.79
C TRP A 63 19.94 2.28 -10.91
N ARG A 64 19.01 1.42 -11.30
CA ARG A 64 19.27 0.36 -12.29
C ARG A 64 19.08 0.83 -13.72
N GLY A 65 18.35 1.92 -13.95
CA GLY A 65 18.14 2.47 -15.28
C GLY A 65 17.32 1.57 -16.22
N ASN A 66 16.54 0.64 -15.67
CA ASN A 66 15.72 -0.29 -16.46
C ASN A 66 14.48 -0.73 -15.66
N ALA A 67 13.41 -1.10 -16.36
CA ALA A 67 12.12 -1.54 -15.82
C ALA A 67 11.86 -3.05 -16.00
N GLU A 68 12.89 -3.85 -16.26
CA GLU A 68 12.78 -5.28 -16.53
C GLU A 68 12.17 -6.07 -15.34
N GLY A 69 11.27 -7.00 -15.66
CA GLY A 69 10.54 -7.80 -14.67
C GLY A 69 9.30 -7.13 -14.07
N LEU A 70 9.06 -5.83 -14.29
CA LEU A 70 7.81 -5.18 -13.90
C LEU A 70 6.73 -5.36 -14.97
N SER A 71 5.54 -5.81 -14.52
CA SER A 71 4.38 -5.94 -15.40
C SER A 71 3.68 -4.60 -15.56
N LEU A 72 3.65 -4.06 -16.78
CA LEU A 72 2.95 -2.81 -17.08
C LEU A 72 1.47 -2.90 -16.70
N SER A 73 0.80 -4.02 -17.02
CA SER A 73 -0.60 -4.24 -16.66
C SER A 73 -0.82 -4.23 -15.14
N SER A 74 0.12 -4.81 -14.37
CA SER A 74 0.06 -4.74 -12.90
C SER A 74 0.13 -3.30 -12.40
N VAL A 75 1.10 -2.52 -12.89
CA VAL A 75 1.30 -1.13 -12.47
C VAL A 75 0.15 -0.22 -12.91
N LEU A 76 -0.45 -0.44 -14.08
CA LEU A 76 -1.65 0.28 -14.50
C LEU A 76 -2.85 -0.01 -13.58
N LEU A 77 -3.03 -1.26 -13.14
CA LEU A 77 -4.06 -1.58 -12.15
C LEU A 77 -3.76 -0.96 -10.78
N GLN A 78 -2.49 -0.85 -10.38
CA GLN A 78 -2.09 -0.13 -9.16
C GLN A 78 -2.40 1.37 -9.26
N LEU A 79 -2.08 1.98 -10.41
CA LEU A 79 -2.41 3.37 -10.69
C LEU A 79 -3.91 3.63 -10.52
N TYR A 80 -4.75 2.75 -11.11
CA TYR A 80 -6.19 2.78 -10.91
C TYR A 80 -6.58 2.61 -9.43
N ALA A 81 -6.10 1.55 -8.76
CA ALA A 81 -6.45 1.26 -7.38
C ALA A 81 -6.12 2.39 -6.40
N PHE A 82 -5.02 3.12 -6.62
CA PHE A 82 -4.63 4.26 -5.77
C PHE A 82 -5.31 5.58 -6.16
N SER A 83 -5.78 5.71 -7.40
CA SER A 83 -6.52 6.89 -7.85
C SER A 83 -7.94 6.97 -7.28
N CYS A 84 -8.65 5.83 -7.18
CA CYS A 84 -10.05 5.81 -6.74
C CYS A 84 -10.25 6.40 -5.33
N PRO A 85 -9.44 6.07 -4.30
CA PRO A 85 -9.58 6.65 -2.97
C PRO A 85 -9.31 8.14 -2.91
N VAL A 86 -8.46 8.67 -3.79
CA VAL A 86 -8.19 10.11 -3.88
C VAL A 86 -9.40 10.82 -4.47
N VAL A 87 -9.94 10.31 -5.58
CA VAL A 87 -11.15 10.86 -6.20
C VAL A 87 -12.33 10.80 -5.24
N TYR A 88 -12.52 9.68 -4.55
CA TYR A 88 -13.54 9.54 -3.51
C TYR A 88 -13.40 10.58 -2.39
N ALA A 89 -12.17 10.83 -1.92
CA ALA A 89 -11.95 11.80 -0.86
C ALA A 89 -12.19 13.25 -1.31
N VAL A 90 -11.80 13.60 -2.54
CA VAL A 90 -12.05 14.92 -3.13
C VAL A 90 -13.55 15.16 -3.32
N THR A 91 -14.29 14.20 -3.91
CA THR A 91 -15.73 14.33 -4.15
C THR A 91 -16.53 14.47 -2.84
N ASN A 92 -16.11 13.79 -1.77
CA ASN A 92 -16.75 13.90 -0.45
C ASN A 92 -16.21 15.07 0.39
N SER A 93 -15.35 15.93 -0.18
CA SER A 93 -14.80 17.11 0.49
C SER A 93 -14.08 16.80 1.82
N PHE A 94 -13.39 15.66 1.91
CA PHE A 94 -12.61 15.33 3.10
C PHE A 94 -11.36 16.23 3.21
N PRO A 95 -10.96 16.61 4.44
CA PRO A 95 -9.78 17.44 4.65
C PRO A 95 -8.52 16.76 4.09
N LEU A 96 -7.64 17.52 3.44
CA LEU A 96 -6.43 16.99 2.77
C LEU A 96 -5.60 16.09 3.67
N PHE A 97 -5.49 16.43 4.96
CA PHE A 97 -4.73 15.65 5.93
C PHE A 97 -5.21 14.20 6.05
N ALA A 98 -6.51 13.94 5.90
CA ALA A 98 -7.11 12.62 6.09
C ALA A 98 -6.84 11.63 4.94
N TRP A 99 -6.33 12.10 3.81
CA TRP A 99 -6.05 11.26 2.64
C TRP A 99 -4.71 11.61 1.96
N SER A 100 -3.91 12.47 2.59
CA SER A 100 -2.62 12.92 2.08
C SER A 100 -1.65 11.76 1.80
N GLU A 101 -1.70 10.70 2.61
CA GLU A 101 -0.90 9.48 2.42
C GLU A 101 -1.25 8.76 1.12
N ARG A 102 -2.53 8.80 0.73
CA ARG A 102 -3.04 8.19 -0.51
C ARG A 102 -2.60 9.01 -1.72
N LEU A 103 -2.62 10.34 -1.59
CA LEU A 103 -2.12 11.25 -2.62
C LEU A 103 -0.62 11.05 -2.88
N LEU A 104 0.19 10.92 -1.82
CA LEU A 104 1.63 10.66 -1.95
C LEU A 104 1.90 9.32 -2.64
N THR A 105 1.16 8.27 -2.26
CA THR A 105 1.25 6.94 -2.88
C THR A 105 0.87 6.97 -4.36
N LEU A 106 -0.18 7.70 -4.71
CA LEU A 106 -0.59 7.90 -6.10
C LEU A 106 0.51 8.60 -6.89
N ALA A 107 1.07 9.69 -6.37
CA ALA A 107 2.15 10.44 -7.02
C ALA A 107 3.37 9.56 -7.31
N GLN A 108 3.81 8.76 -6.33
CA GLN A 108 4.91 7.82 -6.53
C GLN A 108 4.59 6.75 -7.59
N THR A 109 3.35 6.27 -7.62
CA THR A 109 2.90 5.27 -8.61
C THR A 109 2.84 5.85 -10.02
N VAL A 110 2.44 7.11 -10.18
CA VAL A 110 2.51 7.85 -11.46
C VAL A 110 3.96 7.93 -11.95
N VAL A 111 4.90 8.28 -11.06
CA VAL A 111 6.33 8.34 -11.41
C VAL A 111 6.86 6.96 -11.82
N ILE A 112 6.54 5.90 -11.09
CA ILE A 112 6.94 4.53 -11.45
C ILE A 112 6.35 4.14 -12.82
N THR A 113 5.07 4.44 -13.06
CA THR A 113 4.41 4.18 -14.35
C THR A 113 5.10 4.90 -15.50
N PHE A 114 5.43 6.18 -15.30
CA PHE A 114 6.18 6.98 -16.28
C PHE A 114 7.55 6.38 -16.56
N LEU A 115 8.32 6.03 -15.53
CA LEU A 115 9.65 5.43 -15.69
C LEU A 115 9.60 4.11 -16.45
N ILE A 116 8.59 3.27 -16.20
CA ILE A 116 8.43 2.00 -16.94
C ILE A 116 8.20 2.26 -18.43
N LEU A 117 7.35 3.23 -18.78
CA LEU A 117 7.07 3.58 -20.17
C LEU A 117 8.28 4.26 -20.84
N HIS A 118 8.99 5.11 -20.09
CA HIS A 118 10.23 5.74 -20.54
C HIS A 118 11.31 4.70 -20.88
N TYR A 119 11.59 3.76 -19.98
CA TYR A 119 12.60 2.72 -20.20
C TYR A 119 12.21 1.67 -21.26
N ARG A 120 10.93 1.60 -21.65
CA ARG A 120 10.47 0.76 -22.77
C ARG A 120 10.62 1.43 -24.13
N GLY A 121 11.01 2.70 -24.18
CA GLY A 121 11.20 3.48 -25.41
C GLY A 121 10.01 4.37 -25.79
N ASP A 122 8.87 4.24 -25.12
CA ASP A 122 7.62 4.91 -25.47
C ASP A 122 7.33 6.14 -24.58
N THR A 123 8.33 7.00 -24.39
CA THR A 123 8.26 8.13 -23.44
C THR A 123 7.11 9.09 -23.73
N LEU A 124 6.94 9.47 -25.00
CA LEU A 124 5.90 10.43 -25.41
C LEU A 124 4.50 9.84 -25.23
N THR A 125 4.31 8.58 -25.65
CA THR A 125 3.07 7.83 -25.44
C THR A 125 2.75 7.71 -23.95
N GLY A 126 3.74 7.43 -23.11
CA GLY A 126 3.56 7.33 -21.67
C GLY A 126 3.21 8.66 -21.00
N ALA A 127 3.84 9.76 -21.42
CA ALA A 127 3.50 11.09 -20.93
C ALA A 127 2.07 11.49 -21.33
N LEU A 128 1.69 11.27 -22.59
CA LEU A 128 0.33 11.54 -23.08
C LEU A 128 -0.71 10.67 -22.38
N PHE A 129 -0.42 9.40 -22.16
CA PHE A 129 -1.29 8.49 -21.41
C PHE A 129 -1.54 8.99 -19.99
N LEU A 130 -0.47 9.35 -19.25
CA LEU A 130 -0.60 9.84 -17.88
C LEU A 130 -1.32 11.19 -17.82
N LEU A 131 -1.07 12.09 -18.78
CA LEU A 131 -1.77 13.35 -18.87
C LEU A 131 -3.27 13.14 -19.11
N ALA A 132 -3.63 12.33 -20.11
CA ALA A 132 -5.01 11.99 -20.40
C ALA A 132 -5.71 11.29 -19.22
N TYR A 133 -5.01 10.35 -18.58
CA TYR A 133 -5.50 9.66 -17.40
C TYR A 133 -5.75 10.61 -16.22
N SER A 134 -4.82 11.53 -15.94
CA SER A 134 -4.98 12.52 -14.88
C SER A 134 -6.16 13.46 -15.13
N GLY A 135 -6.34 13.91 -16.38
CA GLY A 135 -7.49 14.72 -16.80
C GLY A 135 -8.81 13.97 -16.64
N LEU A 136 -8.84 12.68 -17.00
CA LEU A 136 -10.01 11.83 -16.80
C LEU A 136 -10.35 11.69 -15.31
N MET A 137 -9.38 11.36 -14.45
CA MET A 137 -9.63 11.23 -13.01
C MET A 137 -10.07 12.55 -12.37
N PHE A 138 -9.53 13.68 -12.83
CA PHE A 138 -9.97 15.02 -12.39
C PHE A 138 -11.41 15.32 -12.80
N LEU A 139 -11.79 14.99 -14.04
CA LEU A 139 -13.15 15.16 -14.53
C LEU A 139 -14.13 14.28 -13.75
N LEU A 140 -13.76 13.02 -13.47
CA LEU A 140 -14.57 12.12 -12.64
C LEU A 140 -14.74 12.66 -11.22
N GLY A 141 -13.68 13.19 -10.60
CA GLY A 141 -13.78 13.78 -9.26
C GLY A 141 -14.66 15.04 -9.20
N SER A 142 -14.69 15.81 -10.29
CA SER A 142 -15.40 17.09 -10.34
C SER A 142 -16.87 16.95 -10.74
N TYR A 143 -17.20 16.01 -11.63
CA TYR A 143 -18.53 15.94 -12.26
C TYR A 143 -19.25 14.60 -12.09
N ALA A 144 -18.59 13.52 -11.62
CA ALA A 144 -19.27 12.24 -11.49
C ALA A 144 -20.24 12.24 -10.31
N ALA A 145 -21.35 11.51 -10.46
CA ALA A 145 -22.28 11.26 -9.38
C ALA A 145 -21.59 10.49 -8.24
N THR A 146 -21.96 10.79 -7.00
CA THR A 146 -21.43 10.14 -5.79
C THR A 146 -21.55 8.61 -5.83
N ALA A 147 -22.59 8.08 -6.49
CA ALA A 147 -22.78 6.65 -6.73
C ALA A 147 -21.63 6.05 -7.57
N VAL A 148 -21.22 6.73 -8.65
CA VAL A 148 -20.13 6.26 -9.52
C VAL A 148 -18.81 6.25 -8.75
N VAL A 149 -18.53 7.31 -8.02
CA VAL A 149 -17.30 7.43 -7.22
C VAL A 149 -17.26 6.40 -6.08
N SER A 150 -18.40 6.07 -5.49
CA SER A 150 -18.51 5.02 -4.47
C SER A 150 -18.26 3.62 -5.06
N VAL A 151 -18.76 3.35 -6.26
CA VAL A 151 -18.47 2.09 -6.98
C VAL A 151 -16.99 2.00 -7.30
N MET A 152 -16.37 3.07 -7.81
CA MET A 152 -14.92 3.13 -8.04
C MET A 152 -14.10 2.87 -6.78
N GLN A 153 -14.54 3.41 -5.65
CA GLN A 153 -13.91 3.16 -4.36
C GLN A 153 -14.02 1.68 -3.97
N SER A 154 -15.18 1.05 -4.18
CA SER A 154 -15.38 -0.37 -3.88
C SER A 154 -14.56 -1.31 -4.77
N SER A 155 -14.31 -0.93 -6.03
CA SER A 155 -13.51 -1.72 -6.98
C SER A 155 -12.00 -1.52 -6.83
N SER A 156 -11.55 -0.54 -6.04
CA SER A 156 -10.13 -0.24 -5.83
C SER A 156 -9.35 -1.42 -5.24
N LEU A 157 -9.88 -2.06 -4.20
CA LEU A 157 -9.24 -3.18 -3.52
C LEU A 157 -9.19 -4.45 -4.41
N PRO A 158 -10.28 -4.85 -5.10
CA PRO A 158 -10.21 -5.88 -6.14
C PRO A 158 -9.16 -5.60 -7.22
N ALA A 159 -9.04 -4.36 -7.70
CA ALA A 159 -8.03 -4.00 -8.69
C ALA A 159 -6.60 -4.12 -8.13
N LEU A 160 -6.39 -3.74 -6.86
CA LEU A 160 -5.11 -3.93 -6.18
C LEU A 160 -4.74 -5.42 -6.06
N ILE A 161 -5.71 -6.28 -5.70
CA ILE A 161 -5.52 -7.74 -5.66
C ILE A 161 -5.14 -8.27 -7.05
N ALA A 162 -5.89 -7.88 -8.09
CA ALA A 162 -5.62 -8.29 -9.46
C ALA A 162 -4.24 -7.82 -9.94
N SER A 163 -3.79 -6.63 -9.55
CA SER A 163 -2.42 -6.16 -9.84
C SER A 163 -1.35 -7.11 -9.29
N LYS A 164 -1.51 -7.59 -8.05
CA LYS A 164 -0.57 -8.52 -7.42
C LYS A 164 -0.56 -9.85 -8.16
N VAL A 165 -1.73 -10.36 -8.55
CA VAL A 165 -1.85 -11.59 -9.35
C VAL A 165 -1.10 -11.45 -10.69
N LEU A 166 -1.28 -10.33 -11.39
CA LEU A 166 -0.59 -10.09 -12.66
C LEU A 166 0.94 -10.02 -12.47
N GLN A 167 1.42 -9.44 -11.38
CA GLN A 167 2.85 -9.41 -11.07
C GLN A 167 3.39 -10.80 -10.73
N ILE A 168 2.64 -11.61 -9.95
CA ILE A 168 3.00 -13.01 -9.63
C ILE A 168 3.14 -13.82 -10.92
N ARG A 169 2.17 -13.69 -11.83
CA ARG A 169 2.17 -14.40 -13.12
C ARG A 169 3.33 -13.94 -14.00
N ALA A 170 3.61 -12.65 -14.05
CA ALA A 170 4.75 -12.11 -14.80
C ALA A 170 6.09 -12.64 -14.24
N ASN A 171 6.27 -12.63 -12.92
CA ASN A 171 7.47 -13.18 -12.28
C ASN A 171 7.64 -14.67 -12.61
N TYR A 172 6.55 -15.45 -12.56
CA TYR A 172 6.59 -16.86 -12.88
C TYR A 172 6.95 -17.12 -14.35
N SER A 173 6.32 -16.38 -15.26
CA SER A 173 6.58 -16.50 -16.71
C SER A 173 8.00 -16.08 -17.09
N ASN A 174 8.55 -15.07 -16.43
CA ASN A 174 9.91 -14.60 -16.69
C ASN A 174 10.97 -15.50 -16.03
N GLY A 175 10.60 -16.32 -15.04
CA GLY A 175 11.55 -17.11 -14.24
C GLY A 175 12.48 -16.29 -13.35
N HIS A 176 12.30 -14.96 -13.30
CA HIS A 176 13.01 -14.02 -12.44
C HIS A 176 12.09 -12.87 -12.04
N THR A 177 12.44 -12.16 -10.97
CA THR A 177 11.70 -10.98 -10.50
C THR A 177 12.23 -9.66 -11.05
N GLY A 178 13.34 -9.69 -11.79
CA GLY A 178 13.95 -8.51 -12.43
C GLY A 178 14.26 -7.42 -11.41
N GLN A 179 13.68 -6.23 -11.60
CA GLN A 179 13.95 -5.07 -10.76
C GLN A 179 13.06 -4.93 -9.51
N LEU A 180 12.19 -5.90 -9.19
CA LEU A 180 11.42 -5.89 -7.94
C LEU A 180 12.35 -5.79 -6.72
N SER A 181 12.17 -4.80 -5.85
CA SER A 181 13.01 -4.65 -4.65
C SER A 181 12.62 -5.69 -3.60
N SER A 182 13.55 -6.55 -3.19
CA SER A 182 13.24 -7.60 -2.19
C SER A 182 12.83 -7.01 -0.84
N LEU A 183 13.43 -5.87 -0.47
CA LEU A 183 13.06 -5.15 0.75
C LEU A 183 11.67 -4.51 0.61
N SER A 184 11.37 -3.89 -0.55
CA SER A 184 10.04 -3.33 -0.84
C SER A 184 8.95 -4.41 -0.81
N VAL A 185 9.21 -5.60 -1.36
CA VAL A 185 8.25 -6.72 -1.36
C VAL A 185 8.04 -7.28 0.05
N PHE A 186 9.10 -7.37 0.85
CA PHE A 186 8.99 -7.76 2.25
C PHE A 186 8.13 -6.79 3.06
N LEU A 187 8.40 -5.50 2.93
CA LEU A 187 7.62 -4.44 3.57
C LEU A 187 6.17 -4.47 3.08
N SER A 188 5.93 -4.54 1.78
CA SER A 188 4.58 -4.67 1.21
C SER A 188 3.80 -5.88 1.76
N CYS A 189 4.50 -6.97 2.06
CA CYS A 189 3.94 -8.13 2.76
C CYS A 189 3.58 -7.80 4.21
N ALA A 190 4.48 -7.17 4.96
CA ALA A 190 4.24 -6.73 6.33
C ALA A 190 3.07 -5.74 6.43
N GLY A 191 3.02 -4.72 5.55
CA GLY A 191 1.91 -3.77 5.48
C GLY A 191 0.57 -4.45 5.13
N SER A 192 0.56 -5.38 4.17
CA SER A 192 -0.67 -6.12 3.82
C SER A 192 -1.17 -7.02 4.95
N LEU A 193 -0.26 -7.65 5.71
CA LEU A 193 -0.59 -8.40 6.92
C LEU A 193 -1.13 -7.48 8.03
N GLY A 194 -0.55 -6.29 8.19
CA GLY A 194 -1.04 -5.26 9.11
C GLY A 194 -2.48 -4.85 8.78
N LEU A 195 -2.78 -4.61 7.51
CA LEU A 195 -4.14 -4.27 7.05
C LEU A 195 -5.14 -5.41 7.30
N ALA A 196 -4.75 -6.66 7.04
CA ALA A 196 -5.59 -7.81 7.35
C ALA A 196 -5.87 -7.91 8.86
N PHE A 197 -4.84 -7.70 9.70
CA PHE A 197 -4.98 -7.71 11.15
C PHE A 197 -5.90 -6.60 11.67
N VAL A 198 -5.75 -5.37 11.18
CA VAL A 198 -6.64 -4.25 11.56
C VAL A 198 -8.08 -4.55 11.13
N SER A 199 -8.28 -4.99 9.89
CA SER A 199 -9.62 -5.29 9.36
C SER A 199 -10.33 -6.40 10.14
N VAL A 200 -9.63 -7.49 10.49
CA VAL A 200 -10.17 -8.56 11.34
C VAL A 200 -10.63 -8.01 12.70
N GLN A 201 -9.90 -7.06 13.26
CA GLN A 201 -10.25 -6.48 14.56
C GLN A 201 -11.34 -5.41 14.51
N GLU A 202 -11.60 -4.78 13.36
CA GLU A 202 -12.61 -3.72 13.22
C GLU A 202 -14.00 -4.25 12.88
N GLU A 203 -14.10 -5.09 11.86
CA GLU A 203 -15.40 -5.46 11.26
C GLU A 203 -15.62 -6.97 11.19
N GLY A 204 -14.72 -7.78 11.75
CA GLY A 204 -14.81 -9.23 11.94
C GLY A 204 -15.79 -9.98 11.03
N GLY A 205 -15.34 -10.43 9.86
CA GLY A 205 -16.13 -11.31 8.98
C GLY A 205 -16.77 -10.63 7.76
N SER A 206 -16.41 -9.38 7.46
CA SER A 206 -16.89 -8.68 6.25
C SER A 206 -16.14 -9.11 4.98
N LEU A 207 -16.73 -8.84 3.81
CA LEU A 207 -16.09 -9.07 2.51
C LEU A 207 -14.80 -8.23 2.35
N ALA A 208 -14.72 -7.07 3.00
CA ALA A 208 -13.51 -6.26 3.06
C ALA A 208 -12.39 -6.98 3.82
N THR A 209 -12.69 -7.62 4.96
CA THR A 209 -11.74 -8.43 5.71
C THR A 209 -11.19 -9.58 4.87
N LEU A 210 -12.06 -10.32 4.17
CA LEU A 210 -11.63 -11.40 3.29
C LEU A 210 -10.70 -10.88 2.17
N SER A 211 -11.03 -9.73 1.59
CA SER A 211 -10.23 -9.10 0.54
C SER A 211 -8.85 -8.67 1.05
N HIS A 212 -8.74 -8.14 2.27
CA HIS A 212 -7.47 -7.81 2.90
C HIS A 212 -6.63 -9.06 3.20
N ILE A 213 -7.24 -10.13 3.70
CA ILE A 213 -6.56 -11.42 3.92
C ILE A 213 -6.02 -11.98 2.60
N LEU A 214 -6.83 -11.99 1.54
CA LEU A 214 -6.41 -12.44 0.22
C LEU A 214 -5.24 -11.60 -0.31
N SER A 215 -5.33 -10.28 -0.18
CA SER A 215 -4.25 -9.35 -0.55
C SER A 215 -2.96 -9.63 0.21
N ALA A 216 -3.05 -9.98 1.51
CA ALA A 216 -1.90 -10.37 2.33
C ALA A 216 -1.28 -11.70 1.87
N CYS A 217 -2.10 -12.72 1.62
CA CYS A 217 -1.64 -14.00 1.09
C CYS A 217 -0.88 -13.84 -0.23
N LEU A 218 -1.40 -13.02 -1.16
CA LEU A 218 -0.73 -12.73 -2.42
C LEU A 218 0.61 -12.00 -2.24
N SER A 219 0.71 -11.09 -1.26
CA SER A 219 2.00 -10.47 -0.92
C SER A 219 3.01 -11.49 -0.38
N CYS A 220 2.57 -12.45 0.44
CA CYS A 220 3.43 -13.54 0.90
C CYS A 220 3.95 -14.38 -0.27
N VAL A 221 3.08 -14.68 -1.24
CA VAL A 221 3.47 -15.41 -2.47
C VAL A 221 4.51 -14.63 -3.28
N LEU A 222 4.31 -13.33 -3.48
CA LEU A 222 5.30 -12.46 -4.15
C LEU A 222 6.64 -12.47 -3.42
N LEU A 223 6.62 -12.38 -2.08
CA LEU A 223 7.83 -12.44 -1.26
C LEU A 223 8.54 -13.79 -1.42
N ALA A 224 7.80 -14.90 -1.36
CA ALA A 224 8.35 -16.23 -1.58
C ALA A 224 9.00 -16.36 -2.96
N GLN A 225 8.36 -15.87 -4.02
CA GLN A 225 8.95 -15.88 -5.38
C GLN A 225 10.27 -15.10 -5.43
N VAL A 226 10.33 -13.92 -4.83
CA VAL A 226 11.55 -13.09 -4.80
C VAL A 226 12.68 -13.80 -4.06
N LEU A 227 12.39 -14.44 -2.92
CA LEU A 227 13.40 -15.18 -2.15
C LEU A 227 13.90 -16.43 -2.90
N CYS A 228 12.99 -17.20 -3.50
CA CYS A 228 13.32 -18.40 -4.25
C CYS A 228 14.18 -18.09 -5.48
N TYR A 229 13.80 -17.11 -6.31
CA TYR A 229 14.59 -16.76 -7.50
C TYR A 229 15.94 -16.14 -7.16
N LYS A 230 16.04 -15.38 -6.05
CA LYS A 230 17.33 -14.88 -5.56
C LYS A 230 18.26 -16.03 -5.12
N SER A 231 17.72 -17.05 -4.47
CA SER A 231 18.49 -18.24 -4.06
C SER A 231 18.95 -19.07 -5.26
N SER A 232 18.09 -19.26 -6.26
CA SER A 232 18.45 -19.99 -7.48
C SER A 232 19.53 -19.29 -8.31
N ASN A 233 19.54 -17.95 -8.37
CA ASN A 233 20.59 -17.22 -9.07
C ASN A 233 21.95 -17.32 -8.37
N LYS A 234 21.98 -17.36 -7.03
CA LYS A 234 23.23 -17.58 -6.29
C LYS A 234 23.82 -18.96 -6.59
N LYS A 235 23.00 -20.01 -6.57
CA LYS A 235 23.43 -21.38 -6.89
C LYS A 235 23.91 -21.62 -8.32
N LYS A 236 23.58 -20.73 -9.27
CA LYS A 236 24.08 -20.80 -10.66
C LYS A 236 25.39 -20.03 -10.87
N SER A 237 25.80 -19.21 -9.90
CA SER A 237 26.99 -18.38 -9.97
C SER A 237 28.16 -18.91 -9.13
N ASP A 238 27.93 -20.01 -8.40
CA ASP A 238 28.92 -20.84 -7.71
C ASP A 238 29.17 -22.10 -8.56
#